data_AF-A0A9W6EUA4-F1
#
_entry.id   AF-A0A9W6EUA4-F1
#
_cell.length_a   1.000
_cell.length_b   1.000
_cell.length_c   1.000
_cell.angle_alpha   90.00
_cell.angle_beta   90.00
_cell.angle_gamma   90.00
#
_symmetry.space_group_name_H-M   'P 1'
#
loop_
_entity.id
_entity.type
_entity.pdbx_description
1 polymer ?
#
loop_
_entity_poly.entity_id
_entity_poly.type
_entity_poly.pdbx_seq_one_letter_code
_entity_poly.pdbx_strand_id
1 'polypeptide(L)'
;MVPLIFILTSLISREHGDTTFPETIGSMENIDLAFVPYWILLYAKEEAITIDAKQYYIYHLYPQQVASAKETWDNIENIRPMAQPGEKVVVEF
;
A
#
# COMPACT_ATOMS: atom_id res chain seq x y z
N MET A 1 21.33 10.33 1.00
CA MET A 1 20.70 9.04 0.66
C MET A 1 19.46 9.39 -0.15
N VAL A 2 19.20 8.72 -1.28
CA VAL A 2 17.99 8.98 -2.09
C VAL A 2 16.90 8.04 -1.58
N PRO A 3 15.70 8.55 -1.20
CA PRO A 3 14.64 7.71 -0.67
C PRO A 3 14.11 6.76 -1.75
N LEU A 4 13.89 5.49 -1.37
CA LEU A 4 13.27 4.49 -2.25
C LEU A 4 11.76 4.56 -2.06
N ILE A 5 11.09 5.24 -2.99
CA ILE A 5 9.62 5.32 -3.05
C ILE A 5 9.13 4.19 -3.95
N PHE A 6 8.32 3.30 -3.40
CA PHE A 6 7.66 2.27 -4.18
C PHE A 6 6.16 2.56 -4.29
N ILE A 7 5.70 2.72 -5.52
CA ILE A 7 4.29 2.92 -5.82
C ILE A 7 3.84 1.65 -6.55
N LEU A 8 3.06 0.79 -5.88
CA LEU A 8 2.16 -0.05 -6.66
C LEU A 8 1.14 0.91 -7.27
N THR A 9 1.16 1.04 -8.59
CA THR A 9 0.09 1.72 -9.32
C THR A 9 -0.68 0.68 -10.11
N SER A 10 -2.00 0.80 -10.12
CA SER A 10 -2.85 0.20 -11.15
C SER A 10 -2.65 0.96 -12.47
N LEU A 11 -1.58 0.64 -13.20
CA LEU A 11 -1.46 1.06 -14.60
C LEU A 11 -2.27 0.09 -15.45
N ILE A 12 -3.50 0.50 -15.76
CA ILE A 12 -4.42 -0.17 -16.68
C ILE A 12 -3.76 -0.24 -18.06
N SER A 13 -3.22 -1.42 -18.40
CA SER A 13 -3.04 -1.85 -19.79
C SER A 13 -3.92 -3.08 -20.01
N ARG A 14 -4.60 -3.08 -21.16
CA ARG A 14 -5.87 -3.79 -21.43
C ARG A 14 -5.87 -5.31 -21.32
N GLU A 15 -4.76 -5.98 -21.01
CA GLU A 15 -4.70 -7.46 -21.07
C GLU A 15 -4.00 -8.15 -19.88
N HIS A 16 -3.36 -7.44 -18.95
CA HIS A 16 -2.73 -8.06 -17.77
C HIS A 16 -2.97 -7.14 -16.56
N GLY A 17 -4.17 -7.22 -15.99
CA GLY A 17 -4.58 -6.42 -14.84
C GLY A 17 -3.99 -6.94 -13.53
N ASP A 18 -3.47 -6.03 -12.73
CA ASP A 18 -3.22 -6.13 -11.29
C ASP A 18 -2.55 -7.42 -10.77
N THR A 19 -1.26 -7.61 -11.02
CA THR A 19 -0.53 -8.70 -10.34
C THR A 19 0.97 -8.40 -10.25
N THR A 20 1.35 -7.51 -9.33
CA THR A 20 2.62 -7.75 -8.65
C THR A 20 2.31 -8.80 -7.60
N PHE A 21 2.70 -10.05 -7.87
CA PHE A 21 2.63 -11.13 -6.91
C PHE A 21 3.34 -10.68 -5.62
N PRO A 22 2.76 -10.86 -4.42
CA PRO A 22 3.40 -10.37 -3.21
C PRO A 22 4.77 -11.02 -2.97
N GLU A 23 5.08 -12.14 -3.60
CA GLU A 23 6.43 -12.73 -3.68
C GLU A 23 7.44 -11.75 -4.30
N THR A 24 7.02 -10.99 -5.32
CA THR A 24 7.84 -9.92 -5.91
C THR A 24 8.04 -8.78 -4.91
N ILE A 25 7.00 -8.38 -4.18
CA ILE A 25 7.07 -7.30 -3.18
C ILE A 25 7.90 -7.72 -1.98
N GLY A 26 7.73 -8.95 -1.49
CA GLY A 26 8.47 -9.50 -0.36
C GLY A 26 9.95 -9.73 -0.66
N SER A 27 10.36 -9.69 -1.93
CA SER A 27 11.78 -9.70 -2.32
C SER A 27 12.43 -8.31 -2.35
N MET A 28 11.64 -7.25 -2.17
CA MET A 28 12.14 -5.88 -2.12
C MET A 28 12.47 -5.52 -0.68
N GLU A 29 13.60 -4.84 -0.49
CA GLU A 29 14.10 -4.42 0.82
C GLU A 29 14.32 -2.90 0.86
N ASN A 30 14.33 -2.34 2.06
CA ASN A 30 14.59 -0.94 2.35
C ASN A 30 13.60 0.04 1.69
N ILE A 31 12.32 -0.32 1.62
CA ILE A 31 11.29 0.59 1.09
C ILE A 31 10.99 1.67 2.14
N ASP A 32 11.18 2.94 1.79
CA ASP A 32 10.82 4.03 2.69
C ASP A 32 9.30 4.24 2.72
N LEU A 33 8.66 4.23 1.54
CA LEU A 33 7.21 4.40 1.40
C LEU A 33 6.65 3.36 0.43
N ALA A 34 5.61 2.66 0.86
CA ALA A 34 4.86 1.72 0.04
C ALA A 34 3.42 2.22 -0.14
N PHE A 35 3.05 2.59 -1.38
CA PHE A 35 1.66 2.79 -1.75
C PHE A 35 1.10 1.47 -2.24
N VAL A 36 0.12 0.90 -1.51
CA VAL A 36 -0.33 -0.48 -1.71
C VAL A 36 -1.87 -0.54 -1.70
N PRO A 37 -2.51 -1.25 -2.65
CA PRO A 37 -3.94 -1.44 -2.59
C PRO A 37 -4.33 -2.43 -1.48
N TYR A 38 -5.50 -2.26 -0.87
CA TYR A 38 -5.87 -3.05 0.31
C TYR A 38 -5.82 -4.57 0.08
N TRP A 39 -6.15 -5.05 -1.12
CA TRP A 39 -6.18 -6.50 -1.42
C TRP A 39 -4.79 -7.12 -1.46
N ILE A 40 -3.74 -6.37 -1.80
CA ILE A 40 -2.36 -6.87 -1.75
C ILE A 40 -1.92 -7.08 -0.31
N LEU A 41 -2.34 -6.23 0.61
CA LEU A 41 -2.07 -6.43 2.05
C LEU A 41 -2.84 -7.64 2.60
N LEU A 42 -4.08 -7.84 2.15
CA LEU A 42 -4.86 -9.02 2.51
C LEU A 42 -4.16 -10.30 2.01
N TYR A 43 -3.78 -10.33 0.74
CA TYR A 43 -3.08 -11.48 0.16
C TYR A 43 -1.73 -11.72 0.85
N ALA A 44 -0.91 -10.68 1.04
CA ALA A 44 0.38 -10.81 1.71
C ALA A 44 0.23 -11.39 3.12
N LYS A 45 -0.84 -11.01 3.84
CA LYS A 45 -1.19 -11.60 5.13
C LYS A 45 -1.60 -13.08 4.98
N GLU A 46 -2.42 -13.43 4.00
CA GLU A 46 -2.87 -14.81 3.73
C GLU A 46 -1.69 -15.74 3.41
N GLU A 47 -0.72 -15.25 2.64
CA GLU A 47 0.48 -16.00 2.23
C GLU A 47 1.68 -15.84 3.19
N ALA A 48 1.48 -15.16 4.33
CA ALA A 48 2.53 -14.87 5.32
C ALA A 48 3.78 -14.17 4.73
N ILE A 49 3.58 -13.32 3.72
CA ILE A 49 4.61 -12.53 3.07
C ILE A 49 4.80 -11.22 3.83
N THR A 50 6.04 -10.93 4.21
CA THR A 50 6.41 -9.66 4.82
C THR A 50 6.79 -8.66 3.73
N ILE A 51 6.23 -7.46 3.81
CA ILE A 51 6.63 -6.32 2.98
C ILE A 51 7.59 -5.48 3.83
N ASP A 52 8.82 -5.24 3.36
CA ASP A 52 9.81 -4.44 4.09
C ASP A 52 9.65 -2.95 3.76
N ALA A 53 8.66 -2.30 4.39
CA ALA A 53 8.39 -0.88 4.21
C ALA A 53 8.27 -0.12 5.53
N LYS A 54 8.89 1.07 5.61
CA LYS A 54 8.83 1.94 6.79
C LYS A 54 7.48 2.64 6.94
N GLN A 55 6.78 2.94 5.84
CA GLN A 55 5.48 3.60 5.83
C GLN A 55 4.58 3.00 4.74
N TYR A 56 3.31 2.77 5.08
CA TYR A 56 2.30 2.23 4.18
C TYR A 56 1.21 3.24 3.89
N TYR A 57 0.87 3.40 2.63
CA TYR A 57 -0.25 4.21 2.15
C TYR A 57 -1.25 3.31 1.44
N ILE A 58 -2.37 3.03 2.11
CA ILE A 58 -3.34 2.04 1.66
C ILE A 58 -4.38 2.72 0.78
N TYR A 59 -4.46 2.33 -0.49
CA TYR A 59 -5.40 2.91 -1.45
C TYR A 59 -6.35 1.85 -2.06
N HIS A 60 -7.23 2.29 -2.96
CA HIS A 60 -8.32 1.48 -3.52
C HIS A 60 -9.31 0.90 -2.47
N LEU A 61 -9.59 1.66 -1.42
CA LEU A 61 -10.65 1.31 -0.47
C LEU A 61 -12.03 1.52 -1.12
N TYR A 62 -12.90 0.51 -1.06
CA TYR A 62 -14.31 0.68 -1.38
C TYR A 62 -14.98 1.62 -0.38
N PRO A 63 -16.04 2.36 -0.76
CA PRO A 63 -16.72 3.30 0.14
C PRO A 63 -17.13 2.69 1.48
N GLN A 64 -17.56 1.43 1.49
CA GLN A 64 -17.96 0.70 2.69
C GLN A 64 -16.78 0.34 3.60
N GLN A 65 -15.56 0.27 3.05
CA GLN A 65 -14.34 -0.06 3.78
C GLN A 65 -13.67 1.18 4.38
N VAL A 66 -14.03 2.39 3.95
CA VAL A 66 -13.37 3.61 4.41
C VAL A 66 -13.49 3.79 5.92
N ALA A 67 -14.68 3.57 6.49
CA ALA A 67 -14.90 3.74 7.92
C ALA A 67 -14.08 2.73 8.74
N SER A 68 -14.14 1.45 8.38
CA SER A 68 -13.40 0.40 9.07
C SER A 68 -11.88 0.52 8.88
N ALA A 69 -11.42 0.91 7.70
CA ALA A 69 -10.01 1.15 7.42
C ALA A 69 -9.45 2.27 8.31
N LYS A 70 -10.19 3.37 8.49
CA LYS A 70 -9.80 4.43 9.42
C LYS A 70 -9.78 3.95 10.86
N GLU A 71 -10.85 3.31 11.32
CA GLU A 71 -10.92 2.80 12.69
C GLU A 71 -9.77 1.83 13.02
N THR A 72 -9.42 0.97 12.06
CA THR A 72 -8.43 -0.09 12.25
C THR A 72 -6.99 0.41 12.08
N TRP A 73 -6.73 1.27 11.09
CA TRP A 73 -5.37 1.55 10.64
C TRP A 73 -4.88 2.97 10.92
N ASP A 74 -5.76 3.95 11.16
CA ASP A 74 -5.36 5.34 11.37
C ASP A 74 -4.57 5.56 12.68
N ASN A 75 -4.66 4.58 13.60
CA ASN A 75 -3.92 4.57 14.87
C ASN A 75 -2.62 3.76 14.81
N ILE A 76 -2.28 3.17 13.66
CA ILE A 76 -1.04 2.42 13.48
C ILE A 76 0.00 3.39 12.90
N GLU A 77 1.08 3.63 13.65
CA GLU A 77 2.07 4.67 13.39
C GLU A 77 2.62 4.68 11.95
N ASN A 78 2.77 3.50 11.34
CA ASN A 78 3.35 3.35 10.01
C ASN A 78 2.34 3.00 8.90
N ILE A 79 1.02 3.09 9.18
CA ILE A 79 -0.02 2.78 8.19
C ILE A 79 -0.98 3.96 8.06
N ARG A 80 -1.21 4.38 6.82
CA ARG A 80 -2.15 5.47 6.51
C ARG A 80 -3.16 5.05 5.44
N PRO A 81 -4.45 4.88 5.80
CA PRO A 81 -5.50 4.65 4.81
C PRO A 81 -5.80 5.93 4.01
N MET A 82 -5.59 5.88 2.69
CA MET A 82 -5.92 6.96 1.74
C MET A 82 -7.41 6.94 1.43
N ALA A 83 -8.19 7.44 2.37
CA ALA A 83 -9.64 7.32 2.39
C ALA A 83 -10.38 8.38 1.58
N GLN A 84 -9.70 9.45 1.16
CA GLN A 84 -10.32 10.55 0.41
C GLN A 84 -9.79 10.63 -1.03
N PRO A 85 -10.67 10.78 -2.03
CA PRO A 85 -10.24 11.07 -3.39
C PRO A 85 -9.37 12.33 -3.44
N GLY A 86 -8.18 12.22 -4.04
CA GLY A 86 -7.25 13.35 -4.17
C GLY A 86 -6.50 13.71 -2.90
N GLU A 87 -6.47 12.82 -1.89
CA GLU A 87 -5.66 13.00 -0.69
C GLU A 87 -4.19 13.20 -1.05
N LYS A 88 -3.56 14.21 -0.45
CA LYS A 88 -2.15 14.55 -0.65
C LYS A 88 -1.36 14.13 0.58
N VAL A 89 -0.20 13.54 0.32
CA VAL A 89 0.77 13.18 1.34
C VAL A 89 2.01 14.05 1.13
N VAL A 90 2.40 14.78 2.16
CA VAL A 90 3.69 15.46 2.20
C VAL A 90 4.65 14.51 2.90
N VAL A 91 5.76 14.19 2.24
CA VAL A 91 6.81 13.35 2.79
C VAL A 91 8.02 14.24 3.02
N GLU A 92 8.51 14.24 4.25
CA GLU A 92 9.77 14.90 4.61
C GLU A 92 10.89 13.85 4.60
N PHE A 93 12.01 14.20 3.96
CA PHE A 93 13.18 13.35 3.78
C PHE A 93 14.42 13.96 4.44
#